data_AF-A0A4Z0AJP9-F1
#
_entry.id   AF-A0A4Z0AJP9-F1
#
_cell.length_a   1.000
_cell.length_b   1.000
_cell.length_c   1.000
_cell.angle_alpha   90.00
_cell.angle_beta   90.00
_cell.angle_gamma   90.00
#
_symmetry.space_group_name_H-M   'P 1'
#
loop_
_entity.id
_entity.type
_entity.pdbx_description
1 polymer ?
#
loop_
_entity_poly.entity_id
_entity_poly.type
_entity_poly.pdbx_seq_one_letter_code
_entity_poly.pdbx_strand_id
1 'polypeptide(L)'
;MGHLSAISLIAISLAITCTGCTSYTSTPTINEPAETKTKETISSFTYEIDSPWKGSRFGSDAYKATQKIIPNAQDNTSKLTAPPLSTLEIKLSESSSGGACTQEYLTGLSLGLIPSWCTRPELFTFHFRLSNDHGLCRQKTYSISSTTFSHLTAIPFAIVDTDNKPLTLYQAALEDFLQKDRCET
;
A
#
# COMPACT_ATOMS: atom_id res chain seq x y z
N MET A 1 -12.48 54.02 -35.75
CA MET A 1 -11.51 54.45 -34.71
C MET A 1 -12.21 54.32 -33.37
N GLY A 2 -11.86 53.48 -32.42
CA GLY A 2 -10.81 52.50 -32.22
C GLY A 2 -11.06 51.92 -30.82
N HIS A 3 -10.96 50.61 -30.66
CA HIS A 3 -11.05 49.86 -29.40
C HIS A 3 -10.28 50.52 -28.24
N LEU A 4 -10.77 50.39 -27.00
CA LEU A 4 -10.04 49.66 -25.95
C LEU A 4 -10.93 49.35 -24.73
N SER A 5 -11.04 48.05 -24.49
CA SER A 5 -11.52 47.34 -23.31
C SER A 5 -10.59 47.49 -22.10
N ALA A 6 -11.05 46.98 -20.94
CA ALA A 6 -10.36 46.75 -19.65
C ALA A 6 -10.75 47.81 -18.61
N ILE A 7 -11.15 47.49 -17.38
CA ILE A 7 -10.70 46.39 -16.51
C ILE A 7 -11.91 45.95 -15.67
N SER A 8 -12.58 44.87 -16.08
CA SER A 8 -13.38 44.08 -15.14
C SER A 8 -12.37 43.32 -14.30
N LEU A 9 -12.19 43.74 -13.04
CA LEU A 9 -11.38 43.07 -12.03
C LEU A 9 -12.11 41.77 -11.63
N ILE A 10 -12.06 40.78 -12.52
CA ILE A 10 -12.37 39.40 -12.16
C ILE A 10 -11.13 38.90 -11.41
N ALA A 11 -11.20 38.90 -10.08
CA ALA A 11 -10.27 38.17 -9.24
C ALA A 11 -10.42 36.68 -9.57
N ILE A 12 -9.59 36.18 -10.48
CA ILE A 12 -9.44 34.74 -10.73
C ILE A 12 -8.69 34.19 -9.51
N SER A 13 -9.44 33.70 -8.53
CA SER A 13 -8.91 32.82 -7.49
C SER A 13 -8.48 31.51 -8.16
N LEU A 14 -7.26 31.50 -8.69
CA LEU A 14 -6.62 30.31 -9.21
C LEU A 14 -6.35 29.37 -8.02
N ALA A 15 -7.23 28.40 -7.81
CA ALA A 15 -6.96 27.29 -6.91
C ALA A 15 -5.79 26.50 -7.53
N ILE A 16 -4.58 26.71 -7.02
CA ILE A 16 -3.42 25.90 -7.38
C ILE A 16 -3.65 24.53 -6.75
N THR A 17 -4.26 23.62 -7.50
CA THR A 17 -4.28 22.22 -7.13
C THR A 17 -2.89 21.66 -7.39
N CYS A 18 -2.10 21.50 -6.33
CA CYS A 18 -0.85 20.74 -6.38
C CYS A 18 -1.21 19.28 -6.71
N THR A 19 -1.21 18.90 -7.99
CA THR A 19 -1.40 17.52 -8.43
C THR A 19 -0.08 16.78 -8.26
N GLY A 20 0.11 16.16 -7.10
CA GLY A 20 1.15 15.15 -6.92
C GLY A 20 0.63 13.80 -7.41
N CYS A 21 1.35 13.13 -8.30
CA CYS A 21 1.07 11.74 -8.66
C CYS A 21 1.98 10.83 -7.85
N THR A 22 1.40 9.90 -7.08
CA THR A 22 2.16 8.85 -6.39
C THR A 22 1.95 7.52 -7.09
N SER A 23 3.06 6.88 -7.48
CA SER A 23 3.09 5.51 -7.98
C SER A 23 3.64 4.57 -6.92
N TYR A 24 3.29 3.29 -6.99
CA TYR A 24 3.75 2.26 -6.06
C TYR A 24 4.33 1.09 -6.84
N THR A 25 5.39 0.49 -6.31
CA THR A 25 6.04 -0.69 -6.88
C THR A 25 6.27 -1.73 -5.79
N SER A 26 6.02 -3.00 -6.09
CA SER A 26 6.22 -4.12 -5.17
C SER A 26 7.43 -4.96 -5.57
N THR A 27 8.18 -5.42 -4.57
CA THR A 27 9.24 -6.41 -4.72
C THR A 27 9.00 -7.56 -3.74
N PRO A 28 8.86 -8.82 -4.19
CA PRO A 28 8.71 -9.21 -5.59
C PRO A 28 7.40 -8.69 -6.18
N THR A 29 7.29 -8.70 -7.52
CA THR A 29 6.06 -8.31 -8.21
C THR A 29 4.88 -9.14 -7.71
N ILE A 30 3.80 -8.44 -7.33
CA ILE A 30 2.52 -9.07 -7.01
C ILE A 30 1.88 -9.46 -8.34
N ASN A 31 1.65 -10.75 -8.56
CA ASN A 31 0.99 -11.18 -9.78
C ASN A 31 -0.50 -10.93 -9.64
N GLU A 32 -1.17 -10.69 -10.76
CA GLU A 32 -2.62 -10.63 -10.78
C GLU A 32 -3.20 -12.00 -10.38
N PRO A 33 -4.34 -12.01 -9.67
CA PRO A 33 -5.03 -13.23 -9.31
C PRO A 33 -5.27 -14.11 -10.54
N ALA A 34 -4.63 -15.27 -10.62
CA ALA A 34 -4.97 -16.23 -11.67
C ALA A 34 -6.34 -16.84 -11.34
N GLU A 35 -7.34 -16.67 -12.21
CA GLU A 35 -8.74 -17.11 -11.98
C GLU A 35 -8.88 -18.62 -11.69
N THR A 36 -7.85 -19.42 -11.95
CA THR A 36 -7.91 -20.89 -11.99
C THR A 36 -7.09 -21.62 -10.93
N LYS A 37 -6.42 -20.93 -9.99
CA LYS A 37 -5.67 -21.62 -8.92
C LYS A 37 -6.54 -21.87 -7.68
N THR A 38 -6.47 -23.09 -7.16
CA THR A 38 -7.16 -23.48 -5.93
C THR A 38 -6.58 -22.69 -4.75
N LYS A 39 -7.38 -21.80 -4.14
CA LYS A 39 -6.97 -21.06 -2.94
C LYS A 39 -6.70 -22.02 -1.78
N GLU A 40 -5.63 -21.77 -1.04
CA GLU A 40 -5.27 -22.52 0.15
C GLU A 40 -6.27 -22.26 1.29
N THR A 41 -6.71 -23.33 1.96
CA THR A 41 -7.65 -23.22 3.09
C THR A 41 -6.86 -22.89 4.35
N ILE A 42 -7.09 -21.69 4.90
CA ILE A 42 -6.48 -21.24 6.15
C ILE A 42 -7.41 -21.52 7.32
N SER A 43 -6.97 -22.31 8.29
CA SER A 43 -7.72 -22.64 9.52
C SER A 43 -7.62 -21.54 10.58
N SER A 44 -6.46 -20.89 10.66
CA SER A 44 -6.22 -19.82 11.62
C SER A 44 -5.17 -18.83 11.15
N PHE A 45 -5.19 -17.63 11.73
CA PHE A 45 -4.17 -16.62 11.47
C PHE A 45 -3.75 -15.87 12.74
N THR A 46 -2.56 -15.31 12.71
CA THR A 46 -2.06 -14.31 13.66
C THR A 46 -1.70 -13.04 12.91
N TYR A 47 -1.98 -11.89 13.50
CA TYR A 47 -1.82 -10.60 12.84
C TYR A 47 -1.04 -9.64 13.73
N GLU A 48 0.08 -9.14 13.24
CA GLU A 48 0.93 -8.21 13.98
C GLU A 48 1.32 -7.02 13.10
N ILE A 49 1.44 -5.85 13.73
CA ILE A 49 1.94 -4.63 13.12
C ILE A 49 3.10 -4.11 13.95
N ASP A 50 4.22 -3.85 13.29
CA ASP A 50 5.42 -3.35 13.93
C ASP A 50 5.22 -1.92 14.48
N SER A 51 5.81 -1.67 15.65
CA SER A 51 5.91 -0.32 16.23
C SER A 51 6.75 0.60 15.30
N PRO A 52 6.40 1.89 15.12
CA PRO A 52 5.46 2.71 15.89
C PRO A 52 4.00 2.66 15.41
N TRP A 53 3.69 1.88 14.38
CA TRP A 53 2.41 1.96 13.66
C TRP A 53 1.33 1.04 14.20
N LYS A 54 1.56 0.45 15.38
CA LYS A 54 0.56 -0.34 16.09
C LYS A 54 -0.68 0.52 16.37
N GLY A 55 -1.82 0.14 15.80
CA GLY A 55 -3.06 0.91 15.89
C GLY A 55 -3.24 1.94 14.76
N SER A 56 -2.41 1.91 13.71
CA SER A 56 -2.61 2.76 12.52
C SER A 56 -3.92 2.41 11.79
N ARG A 57 -4.44 3.39 11.05
CA ARG A 57 -5.63 3.20 10.20
C ARG A 57 -5.38 2.12 9.14
N PHE A 58 -4.22 2.15 8.48
CA PHE A 58 -3.82 1.14 7.51
C PHE A 58 -3.86 -0.26 8.13
N GLY A 59 -3.34 -0.40 9.35
CA GLY A 59 -3.39 -1.63 10.12
C GLY A 59 -4.79 -2.16 10.36
N SER A 60 -5.69 -1.30 10.86
CA SER A 60 -7.08 -1.70 11.10
C SER A 60 -7.79 -2.11 9.82
N ASP A 61 -7.56 -1.40 8.71
CA ASP A 61 -8.19 -1.67 7.43
C ASP A 61 -7.62 -2.95 6.78
N ALA A 62 -6.31 -3.19 6.90
CA ALA A 62 -5.66 -4.43 6.45
C ALA A 62 -6.11 -5.65 7.27
N TYR A 63 -6.29 -5.51 8.59
CA TYR A 63 -6.89 -6.56 9.43
C TYR A 63 -8.31 -6.90 8.98
N LYS A 64 -9.18 -5.90 8.75
CA LYS A 64 -10.53 -6.13 8.21
C LYS A 64 -10.49 -6.78 6.83
N ALA A 65 -9.55 -6.39 5.98
CA ALA A 65 -9.36 -7.01 4.68
C ALA A 65 -8.93 -8.48 4.79
N THR A 66 -8.04 -8.81 5.75
CA THR A 66 -7.67 -10.19 6.08
C THR A 66 -8.91 -11.02 6.39
N GLN A 67 -9.74 -10.55 7.33
CA GLN A 67 -10.97 -11.25 7.73
C GLN A 67 -11.95 -11.44 6.57
N LYS A 68 -11.95 -10.56 5.57
CA LYS A 68 -12.78 -10.73 4.37
C LYS A 68 -12.20 -11.76 3.40
N ILE A 69 -10.88 -11.83 3.27
CA ILE A 69 -10.20 -12.76 2.36
C ILE A 69 -10.21 -14.19 2.92
N ILE A 70 -10.09 -14.35 4.24
CA ILE A 70 -10.12 -15.64 4.95
C ILE A 70 -11.20 -15.67 6.05
N PRO A 71 -12.50 -15.61 5.69
CA PRO A 71 -13.60 -15.41 6.64
C PRO A 71 -13.81 -16.56 7.64
N ASN A 72 -13.34 -17.76 7.30
CA ASN A 72 -13.50 -18.95 8.15
C ASN A 72 -12.28 -19.21 9.05
N ALA A 73 -11.21 -18.42 8.93
CA ALA A 73 -10.00 -18.60 9.71
C ALA A 73 -10.17 -18.04 11.13
N GLN A 74 -9.73 -18.79 12.13
CA GLN A 74 -9.73 -18.34 13.52
C GLN A 74 -8.59 -17.34 13.78
N ASP A 75 -8.91 -16.17 14.31
CA ASP A 75 -7.91 -15.22 14.80
C ASP A 75 -7.33 -15.70 16.14
N ASN A 76 -6.01 -15.90 16.16
CA ASN A 76 -5.25 -16.33 17.34
C ASN A 76 -4.26 -15.27 17.83
N THR A 77 -4.34 -14.03 17.35
CA THR A 77 -3.43 -12.93 17.69
C THR A 77 -3.33 -12.67 19.20
N SER A 78 -4.42 -12.88 19.94
CA SER A 78 -4.49 -12.65 21.39
C SER A 78 -4.14 -13.90 22.24
N LYS A 79 -3.90 -15.05 21.62
CA LYS A 79 -3.60 -16.29 22.34
C LYS A 79 -2.09 -16.42 22.52
N LEU A 80 -1.66 -16.53 23.79
CA LEU A 80 -0.26 -16.82 24.15
C LEU A 80 0.17 -18.27 23.84
N THR A 81 -0.76 -19.09 23.37
CA THR A 81 -0.55 -20.52 23.13
C THR A 81 0.03 -20.73 21.73
N ALA A 82 0.90 -21.74 21.58
CA ALA A 82 1.48 -22.12 20.30
C ALA A 82 0.40 -22.18 19.20
N PRO A 83 0.67 -21.61 18.00
CA PRO A 83 -0.32 -21.52 16.94
C PRO A 83 -0.84 -22.92 16.57
N PRO A 84 -2.15 -23.10 16.42
CA PRO A 84 -2.72 -24.38 16.01
C PRO A 84 -2.34 -24.72 14.56
N LEU A 85 -2.63 -25.97 14.18
CA LEU A 85 -2.39 -26.57 12.87
C LEU A 85 -2.81 -25.63 11.72
N SER A 86 -1.93 -25.45 10.71
CA SER A 86 -2.12 -24.58 9.54
C SER A 86 -2.36 -23.09 9.82
N THR A 87 -1.50 -22.47 10.64
CA THR A 87 -1.60 -21.03 10.96
C THR A 87 -0.86 -20.14 9.96
N LEU A 88 -1.58 -19.14 9.45
CA LEU A 88 -1.04 -18.01 8.69
C LEU A 88 -0.59 -16.89 9.63
N GLU A 89 0.70 -16.62 9.69
CA GLU A 89 1.27 -15.46 10.35
C GLU A 89 1.38 -14.29 9.36
N ILE A 90 0.78 -13.17 9.74
CA ILE A 90 0.78 -11.91 9.00
C ILE A 90 1.48 -10.87 9.85
N LYS A 91 2.59 -10.32 9.33
CA LYS A 91 3.31 -9.21 9.95
C LYS A 91 3.40 -8.06 8.97
N LEU A 92 2.90 -6.90 9.38
CA LEU A 92 3.00 -5.67 8.58
C LEU A 92 3.94 -4.69 9.26
N SER A 93 4.84 -4.12 8.47
CA SER A 93 5.63 -2.98 8.90
C SER A 93 5.43 -1.83 7.95
N GLU A 94 5.43 -0.63 8.50
CA GLU A 94 5.44 0.62 7.76
C GLU A 94 6.74 1.31 8.15
N SER A 95 7.59 1.61 7.16
CA SER A 95 8.79 2.38 7.45
C SER A 95 8.37 3.84 7.56
N SER A 96 8.75 4.48 8.67
CA SER A 96 8.87 5.93 8.70
C SER A 96 10.01 6.25 7.74
N SER A 97 9.70 6.50 6.46
CA SER A 97 10.68 6.99 5.50
C SER A 97 11.16 8.35 6.03
N GLY A 98 12.25 8.32 6.80
CA GLY A 98 12.65 9.34 7.78
C GLY A 98 13.19 10.64 7.21
N GLY A 99 12.49 11.24 6.25
CA GLY A 99 12.78 12.58 5.76
C GLY A 99 11.93 12.96 4.56
N ALA A 100 11.50 14.23 4.51
CA ALA A 100 11.00 14.82 3.27
C ALA A 100 12.12 14.77 2.23
N CYS A 101 11.83 14.34 1.00
CA CYS A 101 12.80 14.45 -0.07
C CYS A 101 13.19 15.92 -0.22
N THR A 102 14.48 16.24 -0.19
CA THR A 102 14.97 17.62 -0.33
C THR A 102 14.41 18.30 -1.60
N GLN A 103 14.16 17.53 -2.64
CA GLN A 103 13.53 18.00 -3.87
C GLN A 103 12.06 18.38 -3.67
N GLU A 104 11.27 17.64 -2.87
CA GLU A 104 9.88 18.02 -2.56
C GLU A 104 9.83 19.34 -1.78
N TYR A 105 10.79 19.57 -0.89
CA TYR A 105 10.95 20.83 -0.17
C TYR A 105 11.26 22.00 -1.12
N LEU A 106 12.18 21.81 -2.07
CA LEU A 106 12.49 22.82 -3.09
C LEU A 106 11.33 23.06 -4.06
N THR A 107 10.57 22.02 -4.42
CA THR A 107 9.31 22.17 -5.18
C THR A 107 8.31 23.02 -4.39
N GLY A 108 8.14 22.75 -3.09
CA GLY A 108 7.27 23.54 -2.22
C GLY A 108 7.71 25.01 -2.13
N LEU A 109 9.00 25.28 -1.93
CA LEU A 109 9.54 26.64 -1.89
C LEU A 109 9.44 27.37 -3.24
N SER A 110 9.52 26.63 -4.34
CA SER A 110 9.39 27.17 -5.70
C SER A 110 7.94 27.27 -6.19
N LEU A 111 6.94 27.05 -5.32
CA LEU A 111 5.52 27.02 -5.67
C LEU A 111 5.21 26.06 -6.85
N GLY A 112 5.92 24.94 -6.94
CA GLY A 112 5.73 23.93 -7.98
C GLY A 112 6.48 24.20 -9.29
N LEU A 113 7.33 25.23 -9.37
CA LEU A 113 8.12 25.54 -10.57
C LEU A 113 9.28 24.56 -10.80
N ILE A 114 9.85 24.01 -9.73
CA ILE A 114 10.91 23.00 -9.82
C ILE A 114 10.24 21.64 -9.67
N PRO A 115 10.24 20.78 -10.70
CA PRO A 115 9.70 19.44 -10.58
C PRO A 115 10.51 18.62 -9.57
N SER A 116 9.83 17.75 -8.83
CA SER A 116 10.50 16.76 -7.98
C SER A 116 9.98 15.36 -8.22
N TRP A 117 10.88 14.42 -7.99
CA TRP A 117 10.72 12.98 -8.07
C TRP A 117 11.30 12.37 -6.79
N CYS A 118 10.44 11.95 -5.89
CA CYS A 118 10.84 11.39 -4.60
C CYS A 118 10.51 9.91 -4.58
N THR A 119 11.52 9.05 -4.48
CA THR A 119 11.32 7.62 -4.25
C THR A 119 11.52 7.32 -2.77
N ARG A 120 10.52 6.71 -2.14
CA ARG A 120 10.55 6.20 -0.77
C ARG A 120 10.58 4.67 -0.84
N PRO A 121 11.77 4.06 -0.74
CA PRO A 121 11.89 2.62 -0.78
C PRO A 121 11.29 1.99 0.49
N GLU A 122 10.74 0.78 0.35
CA GLU A 122 10.31 -0.07 1.48
C GLU A 122 9.34 0.63 2.45
N LEU A 123 8.47 1.49 1.93
CA LEU A 123 7.47 2.23 2.70
C LEU A 123 6.55 1.29 3.48
N PHE A 124 6.14 0.19 2.87
CA PHE A 124 5.43 -0.89 3.56
C PHE A 124 6.12 -2.21 3.32
N THR A 125 6.17 -3.07 4.33
CA THR A 125 6.58 -4.46 4.16
C THR A 125 5.51 -5.39 4.70
N PHE A 126 5.10 -6.35 3.87
CA PHE A 126 4.11 -7.37 4.19
C PHE A 126 4.82 -8.72 4.26
N HIS A 127 4.94 -9.27 5.46
CA HIS A 127 5.49 -10.59 5.68
C HIS A 127 4.36 -11.57 5.93
N PHE A 128 4.31 -12.62 5.11
CA PHE A 128 3.39 -13.73 5.24
C PHE A 128 4.17 -15.00 5.47
N ARG A 129 3.78 -15.75 6.50
CA ARG A 129 4.37 -17.05 6.82
C ARG A 129 3.25 -18.04 7.09
N LEU A 130 3.22 -19.11 6.31
CA LEU A 130 2.28 -20.21 6.49
C LEU A 130 3.05 -21.41 7.05
N SER A 131 2.58 -21.90 8.19
CA SER A 131 3.14 -23.10 8.83
C SER A 131 2.06 -24.18 8.89
N ASN A 132 2.45 -25.44 8.65
CA ASN A 132 1.61 -26.63 8.76
C ASN A 132 2.12 -27.54 9.90
N ASP A 133 1.55 -28.73 9.99
CA ASP A 133 1.85 -29.74 11.02
C ASP A 133 3.31 -30.23 10.98
N HIS A 134 3.98 -30.05 9.83
CA HIS A 134 5.36 -30.43 9.58
C HIS A 134 6.35 -29.26 9.70
N GLY A 135 5.87 -28.06 10.05
CA GLY A 135 6.68 -26.87 10.26
C GLY A 135 6.40 -25.75 9.27
N LEU A 136 7.46 -25.02 8.88
CA LEU A 136 7.33 -23.91 7.93
C LEU A 136 7.05 -24.46 6.53
N CYS A 137 5.88 -24.17 5.98
CA CYS A 137 5.56 -24.53 4.61
C CYS A 137 6.02 -23.46 3.61
N ARG A 138 5.61 -22.21 3.83
CA ARG A 138 5.85 -21.12 2.89
C ARG A 138 6.04 -19.82 3.63
N GLN A 139 6.93 -18.99 3.14
CA GLN A 139 7.02 -17.60 3.55
C GLN A 139 7.26 -16.71 2.35
N LYS A 140 6.69 -15.51 2.37
CA LYS A 140 6.92 -14.49 1.35
C LYS A 140 6.85 -13.12 1.98
N THR A 141 7.77 -12.27 1.55
CA THR A 141 7.84 -10.87 1.96
C THR A 141 7.60 -10.02 0.74
N TYR A 142 6.73 -9.01 0.85
CA TYR A 142 6.52 -7.99 -0.17
C TYR A 142 6.93 -6.64 0.38
N SER A 143 7.88 -6.00 -0.27
CA SER A 143 8.30 -4.64 0.02
C SER A 143 7.68 -3.69 -0.99
N ILE A 144 6.92 -2.71 -0.52
CA ILE A 144 6.23 -1.72 -1.33
C ILE A 144 7.00 -0.41 -1.23
N SER A 145 7.47 0.08 -2.36
CA SER A 145 8.09 1.39 -2.49
C SER A 145 7.10 2.36 -3.13
N SER A 146 7.18 3.65 -2.80
CA SER A 146 6.40 4.68 -3.46
C SER A 146 7.30 5.66 -4.21
N THR A 147 6.84 6.16 -5.34
CA THR A 147 7.50 7.25 -6.07
C THR A 147 6.50 8.36 -6.30
N THR A 148 6.75 9.51 -5.69
CA THR A 148 5.93 10.72 -5.81
C THR A 148 6.55 11.66 -6.84
N PHE A 149 5.74 12.12 -7.78
CA PHE A 149 6.08 13.16 -8.73
C PHE A 149 5.26 14.40 -8.42
N SER A 150 5.94 15.50 -8.06
CA SER A 150 5.28 16.78 -7.83
C SER A 150 5.62 17.73 -8.97
N HIS A 151 4.61 18.05 -9.79
CA HIS A 151 4.71 19.04 -10.84
C HIS A 151 3.40 19.83 -10.94
N LEU A 152 3.51 21.12 -11.25
CA LEU A 152 2.39 21.97 -11.66
C LEU A 152 2.20 21.82 -13.18
N THR A 153 1.89 20.61 -13.65
CA THR A 153 1.47 20.43 -15.06
C THR A 153 -0.01 20.16 -15.09
N ALA A 154 -0.74 20.98 -15.84
CA ALA A 154 -2.05 20.64 -16.34
C ALA A 154 -1.92 19.36 -17.18
N ILE A 155 -2.10 18.19 -16.55
CA ILE A 155 -2.27 16.94 -17.28
C ILE A 155 -3.76 16.90 -17.66
N PRO A 156 -4.14 16.93 -18.95
CA PRO A 156 -5.54 16.93 -19.32
C PRO A 156 -6.22 15.56 -19.09
N PHE A 157 -5.44 14.54 -18.69
CA PHE A 157 -5.89 13.17 -18.45
C PHE A 157 -4.88 12.45 -17.53
N ALA A 158 -4.93 12.72 -16.24
CA ALA A 158 -4.39 11.82 -15.23
C ALA A 158 -5.48 11.62 -14.19
N ILE A 159 -6.03 10.41 -14.17
CA ILE A 159 -7.04 10.01 -13.20
C ILE A 159 -6.35 10.10 -11.84
N VAL A 160 -6.81 11.06 -11.03
CA VAL A 160 -6.42 11.25 -9.63
C VAL A 160 -6.90 10.02 -8.88
N ASP A 161 -6.01 9.04 -8.75
CA ASP A 161 -6.32 7.79 -8.10
C ASP A 161 -5.87 7.88 -6.63
N THR A 162 -6.66 8.64 -5.87
CA THR A 162 -6.56 8.84 -4.42
C THR A 162 -7.06 7.63 -3.61
N ASP A 163 -7.51 6.57 -4.28
CA ASP A 163 -7.97 5.38 -3.59
C ASP A 163 -6.81 4.74 -2.80
N ASN A 164 -7.16 4.02 -1.74
CA ASN A 164 -6.24 3.42 -0.77
C ASN A 164 -5.33 2.35 -1.41
N LYS A 165 -4.46 2.72 -2.36
CA LYS A 165 -3.56 1.84 -3.11
C LYS A 165 -2.72 0.94 -2.20
N PRO A 166 -2.20 1.39 -1.03
CA PRO A 166 -1.51 0.49 -0.11
C PRO A 166 -2.39 -0.67 0.38
N LEU A 167 -3.68 -0.42 0.64
CA LEU A 167 -4.63 -1.45 1.06
C LEU A 167 -4.94 -2.42 -0.08
N THR A 168 -5.12 -1.91 -1.29
CA THR A 168 -5.33 -2.74 -2.49
C THR A 168 -4.12 -3.61 -2.77
N LEU A 169 -2.90 -3.06 -2.64
CA LEU A 169 -1.65 -3.82 -2.78
C LEU A 169 -1.50 -4.88 -1.71
N TYR A 170 -1.88 -4.57 -0.47
CA TYR A 170 -1.91 -5.54 0.61
C TYR A 170 -2.87 -6.71 0.31
N GLN A 171 -4.10 -6.40 -0.12
CA GLN A 171 -5.09 -7.42 -0.51
C GLN A 171 -4.56 -8.30 -1.63
N ALA A 172 -4.04 -7.70 -2.69
CA ALA A 172 -3.46 -8.43 -3.82
C ALA A 172 -2.26 -9.30 -3.40
N ALA A 173 -1.38 -8.80 -2.52
CA ALA A 173 -0.23 -9.56 -2.02
C ALA A 173 -0.65 -10.77 -1.17
N LEU A 174 -1.68 -10.61 -0.33
CA LEU A 174 -2.26 -11.71 0.45
C LEU A 174 -2.92 -12.74 -0.47
N GLU A 175 -3.68 -12.31 -1.46
CA GLU A 175 -4.30 -13.23 -2.43
C GLU A 175 -3.25 -13.97 -3.28
N ASP A 176 -2.23 -13.29 -3.81
CA ASP A 176 -1.12 -13.94 -4.53
C ASP A 176 -0.38 -14.95 -3.64
N PHE A 177 -0.21 -14.63 -2.35
CA PHE A 177 0.38 -15.56 -1.39
C PHE A 177 -0.47 -16.83 -1.22
N LEU A 178 -1.79 -16.69 -1.13
CA LEU A 178 -2.76 -17.78 -0.91
C LEU A 178 -3.08 -18.59 -2.18
N GLN A 179 -2.79 -18.06 -3.37
CA GLN A 179 -3.02 -18.74 -4.65
C GLN A 179 -1.91 -19.74 -5.03
N LYS A 180 -0.77 -19.71 -4.35
CA LYS A 180 0.36 -20.58 -4.67
C LYS A 180 0.10 -22.00 -4.15
N ASP A 181 0.72 -22.99 -4.80
CA ASP A 181 0.45 -24.43 -4.61
C ASP A 181 0.35 -24.83 -3.14
N ARG A 182 -0.68 -25.62 -2.81
CA ARG A 182 -0.98 -26.06 -1.44
C ARG A 182 0.27 -26.61 -0.77
N CYS A 183 0.42 -26.34 0.53
CA CYS A 183 1.37 -27.05 1.36
C CYS A 183 1.10 -28.55 1.23
N GLU A 184 1.98 -29.26 0.53
CA GLU A 184 1.93 -30.72 0.50
C GLU A 184 2.18 -31.23 1.93
N THR A 185 1.33 -32.16 2.35
CA THR A 185 1.44 -32.90 3.61
C THR A 185 2.60 -33.88 3.58
#